data_AF-A0A8T7L207-F1
#
_entry.id   AF-A0A8T7L207-F1
#
_cell.length_a   1.000
_cell.length_b   1.000
_cell.length_c   1.000
_cell.angle_alpha   90.00
_cell.angle_beta   90.00
_cell.angle_gamma   90.00
#
_symmetry.space_group_name_H-M   'P 1'
#
loop_
_entity.id
_entity.type
_entity.pdbx_description
1 polymer ?
#
loop_
_entity_poly.entity_id
_entity_poly.type
_entity_poly.pdbx_seq_one_letter_code
_entity_poly.pdbx_strand_id
1 'polypeptide(L)'
;MLHEETRSQWERYNPQHFINTVIHGALQDKIKLASTVIHVYTQIVFRIPETDAVLLTERMPGDLPTTSLRDAFVTMRWNAAELVDIIQGGTSTLPTQFTPALYIMSLVQALKEHAVYIHQTASAIQSDPVVRGIHRRLPNGKDITEVAGEILDHTTEIMRFLNFAQYYVDKLKTCA
;
A
#
# COMPACT_ATOMS: atom_id res chain seq x y z
N MET A 1 -7.99 -8.56 -8.95
CA MET A 1 -7.19 -9.79 -9.15
C MET A 1 -6.54 -9.75 -10.52
N LEU A 2 -5.23 -10.00 -10.62
CA LEU A 2 -4.47 -9.98 -11.89
C LEU A 2 -4.67 -11.35 -12.55
N HIS A 3 -5.51 -11.43 -13.59
CA HIS A 3 -5.81 -12.70 -14.25
C HIS A 3 -4.56 -13.30 -14.90
N GLU A 4 -4.44 -14.63 -14.87
CA GLU A 4 -3.26 -15.37 -15.37
C GLU A 4 -3.00 -15.11 -16.86
N GLU A 5 -4.07 -14.90 -17.64
CA GLU A 5 -4.01 -14.50 -19.04
C GLU A 5 -3.39 -13.10 -19.21
N THR A 6 -3.81 -12.12 -18.41
CA THR A 6 -3.26 -10.76 -18.42
C THR A 6 -1.79 -10.77 -18.03
N ARG A 7 -1.42 -11.57 -17.01
CA ARG A 7 -0.03 -11.74 -16.59
C ARG A 7 0.82 -12.31 -17.73
N SER A 8 0.36 -13.40 -18.35
CA SER A 8 1.06 -14.06 -19.47
C SER A 8 1.28 -13.14 -20.67
N GLN A 9 0.34 -12.22 -20.94
CA GLN A 9 0.47 -11.21 -21.98
C GLN A 9 1.52 -10.16 -21.63
N TRP A 10 1.47 -9.62 -20.40
CA TRP A 10 2.42 -8.59 -19.94
C TRP A 10 3.85 -9.11 -19.85
N GLU A 11 4.05 -10.40 -19.53
CA GLU A 11 5.38 -11.05 -19.52
C GLU A 11 6.07 -11.12 -20.88
N ARG A 12 5.32 -10.90 -21.98
CA ARG A 12 5.84 -10.90 -23.35
C ARG A 12 6.18 -9.50 -23.84
N TYR A 13 5.87 -8.47 -23.06
CA TYR A 13 6.20 -7.10 -23.42
C TYR A 13 7.71 -6.88 -23.46
N ASN A 14 8.14 -6.05 -24.41
CA ASN A 14 9.47 -5.47 -24.32
C ASN A 14 9.56 -4.55 -23.09
N PRO A 15 10.77 -4.26 -22.57
CA PRO A 15 10.90 -3.56 -21.29
C PRO A 15 10.24 -2.19 -21.26
N GLN A 16 10.29 -1.43 -22.36
CA GLN A 16 9.68 -0.09 -22.41
C GLN A 16 8.15 -0.17 -22.36
N HIS A 17 7.55 -1.11 -23.08
CA HIS A 17 6.11 -1.29 -23.06
C HIS A 17 5.62 -1.84 -21.71
N PHE A 18 6.42 -2.70 -21.06
CA PHE A 18 6.16 -3.14 -19.69
C PHE A 18 6.15 -1.96 -18.72
N ILE A 19 7.16 -1.09 -18.77
CA ILE A 19 7.24 0.12 -17.92
C ILE A 19 5.99 0.99 -18.11
N ASN A 20 5.64 1.32 -19.35
CA ASN A 20 4.52 2.22 -19.63
C ASN A 20 3.18 1.62 -19.21
N THR A 21 2.93 0.34 -19.53
CA THR A 21 1.63 -0.30 -19.30
C THR A 21 1.46 -0.78 -17.86
N VAL A 22 2.47 -1.43 -17.30
CA VAL A 22 2.37 -2.10 -16.00
C VAL A 22 2.75 -1.15 -14.87
N ILE A 23 3.90 -0.46 -14.99
CA ILE A 23 4.41 0.40 -13.91
C ILE A 23 3.65 1.73 -13.89
N HIS A 24 3.69 2.50 -14.98
CA HIS A 24 3.03 3.82 -15.06
C HIS A 24 1.54 3.76 -15.41
N GLY A 25 1.02 2.59 -15.75
CA GLY A 25 -0.41 2.37 -15.91
C GLY A 25 -0.99 1.70 -14.67
N ALA A 26 -1.06 0.37 -14.72
CA ALA A 26 -1.83 -0.41 -13.75
C ALA A 26 -1.35 -0.28 -12.30
N LEU A 27 -0.04 -0.33 -12.03
CA LEU A 27 0.50 -0.18 -10.68
C LEU A 27 0.27 1.23 -10.13
N GLN A 28 0.53 2.26 -10.93
CA GLN A 28 0.31 3.64 -10.53
C GLN A 28 -1.16 3.92 -10.17
N ASP A 29 -2.11 3.40 -10.95
CA ASP A 29 -3.54 3.55 -10.66
C ASP A 29 -3.92 2.87 -9.34
N LYS A 30 -3.35 1.70 -9.05
CA LYS A 30 -3.58 0.99 -7.79
C LYS A 30 -3.02 1.74 -6.59
N ILE A 31 -1.82 2.31 -6.72
CA ILE A 31 -1.21 3.16 -5.68
C ILE A 31 -2.08 4.39 -5.41
N LYS A 32 -2.55 5.09 -6.44
CA LYS A 32 -3.45 6.25 -6.31
C LYS A 32 -4.76 5.89 -5.60
N LEU A 33 -5.35 4.75 -5.95
CA LEU A 33 -6.56 4.26 -5.30
C LEU A 33 -6.32 3.97 -3.81
N ALA A 34 -5.28 3.20 -3.48
CA ALA A 34 -4.93 2.91 -2.09
C ALA A 34 -4.67 4.19 -1.28
N SER A 35 -3.92 5.15 -1.85
CA SER A 35 -3.64 6.44 -1.23
C SER A 35 -4.91 7.25 -0.96
N THR A 36 -5.85 7.26 -1.91
CA THR A 36 -7.15 7.93 -1.75
C THR A 36 -7.96 7.31 -0.61
N VAL A 37 -8.04 5.98 -0.57
CA VAL A 37 -8.75 5.22 0.47
C VAL A 37 -8.15 5.52 1.84
N ILE A 38 -6.83 5.39 1.98
CA ILE A 38 -6.11 5.70 3.22
C ILE A 38 -6.37 7.14 3.64
N HIS A 39 -6.25 8.10 2.72
CA HIS A 39 -6.48 9.51 3.00
C HIS A 39 -7.89 9.79 3.55
N VAL A 40 -8.92 9.28 2.87
CA VAL A 40 -10.32 9.44 3.29
C VAL A 40 -10.53 8.87 4.69
N TYR A 41 -9.97 7.69 4.96
CA TYR A 41 -10.12 7.05 6.26
C TYR A 41 -9.33 7.73 7.38
N THR A 42 -8.13 8.26 7.09
CA THR A 42 -7.44 9.14 8.03
C THR A 42 -8.34 10.33 8.40
N GLN A 43 -8.98 11.00 7.44
CA GLN A 43 -9.86 12.13 7.72
C GLN A 43 -11.07 11.73 8.57
N ILE A 44 -11.68 10.57 8.29
CA ILE A 44 -12.80 10.06 9.07
C ILE A 44 -12.40 9.78 10.52
N VAL A 45 -11.28 9.08 10.74
CA VAL A 45 -10.79 8.72 12.08
C VAL A 45 -10.45 9.97 12.89
N PHE A 46 -9.91 11.02 12.27
CA PHE A 46 -9.60 12.28 12.95
C PHE A 46 -10.85 13.10 13.32
N ARG A 47 -11.99 12.87 12.69
CA ARG A 47 -13.26 13.51 13.05
C ARG A 47 -13.98 12.84 14.23
N ILE A 48 -13.49 11.69 14.70
CA ILE A 48 -14.03 11.00 15.87
C ILE A 48 -13.59 11.76 17.14
N PRO A 49 -14.50 12.17 18.04
CA PRO A 49 -14.15 12.86 19.29
C PRO A 49 -13.15 12.06 20.14
N GLU A 50 -12.21 12.75 20.79
CA GLU A 50 -11.15 12.11 21.59
C GLU A 50 -11.68 11.30 22.77
N THR A 51 -12.80 11.70 23.36
CA THR A 51 -13.48 10.94 24.42
C THR A 51 -13.94 9.57 23.97
N ASP A 52 -14.33 9.43 22.69
CA ASP A 52 -14.69 8.13 22.12
C ASP A 52 -13.45 7.32 21.71
N ALA A 53 -12.31 7.99 21.47
CA ALA A 53 -11.02 7.36 21.20
C ALA A 53 -10.40 6.76 22.47
N VAL A 54 -10.68 7.32 23.65
CA VAL A 54 -10.26 6.77 24.96
C VAL A 54 -10.87 5.39 25.24
N LEU A 55 -12.11 5.16 24.81
CA LEU A 55 -12.75 3.82 24.87
C LEU A 55 -12.04 2.78 23.99
N LEU A 56 -11.17 3.20 23.06
CA LEU A 56 -10.38 2.32 22.19
C LEU A 56 -8.98 2.02 22.74
N THR A 57 -8.51 2.79 23.73
CA THR A 57 -7.14 2.72 24.27
C THR A 57 -7.06 2.11 25.65
N GLU A 58 -8.18 1.93 26.36
CA GLU A 58 -8.18 1.33 27.70
C GLU A 58 -8.55 -0.16 27.67
N ARG A 59 -7.56 -1.05 27.43
CA ARG A 59 -7.40 -2.37 28.10
C ARG A 59 -6.25 -3.23 27.54
N MET A 60 -5.14 -3.25 28.28
CA MET A 60 -4.28 -4.40 28.71
C MET A 60 -2.79 -4.02 28.77
N PRO A 61 -2.04 -4.47 29.79
CA PRO A 61 -0.61 -4.25 29.90
C PRO A 61 0.18 -5.34 29.16
N GLY A 62 1.12 -4.95 28.30
CA GLY A 62 2.11 -5.83 27.69
C GLY A 62 2.33 -5.58 26.19
N ASP A 63 3.34 -4.77 25.89
CA ASP A 63 4.12 -4.72 24.64
C ASP A 63 3.47 -4.34 23.29
N LEU A 64 2.55 -3.37 23.29
CA LEU A 64 2.45 -2.40 22.19
C LEU A 64 2.20 -1.02 22.81
N PRO A 65 3.00 0.03 22.52
CA PRO A 65 2.66 1.37 22.97
C PRO A 65 1.33 1.78 22.30
N THR A 66 0.30 1.94 23.13
CA THR A 66 -1.09 2.35 22.86
C THR A 66 -1.21 3.82 22.42
N THR A 67 -0.31 4.25 21.53
CA THR A 67 -0.36 5.50 20.78
C THR A 67 -1.15 5.28 19.49
N SER A 68 -2.48 5.29 19.71
CA SER A 68 -3.57 5.80 18.87
C SER A 68 -3.73 5.25 17.44
N LEU A 69 -4.88 4.67 17.16
CA LEU A 69 -5.40 4.41 15.80
C LEU A 69 -5.14 5.57 14.82
N ARG A 70 -5.21 6.82 15.29
CA ARG A 70 -4.89 8.01 14.49
C ARG A 70 -3.45 8.00 13.99
N ASP A 71 -2.49 7.63 14.83
CA ASP A 71 -1.07 7.55 14.48
C ASP A 71 -0.82 6.43 13.47
N ALA A 72 -1.52 5.29 13.60
CA ALA A 72 -1.47 4.23 12.60
C ALA A 72 -1.99 4.72 11.23
N PHE A 73 -3.12 5.44 11.20
CA PHE A 73 -3.64 6.04 9.96
C PHE A 73 -2.77 7.17 9.41
N VAL A 74 -2.11 7.97 10.26
CA VAL A 74 -1.13 8.98 9.82
C VAL A 74 0.08 8.29 9.20
N THR A 75 0.58 7.22 9.82
CA THR A 75 1.72 6.47 9.33
C THR A 75 1.43 5.80 7.99
N MET A 76 0.25 5.18 7.84
CA MET A 76 -0.18 4.66 6.55
C MET A 76 -0.30 5.77 5.51
N ARG A 77 -0.83 6.95 5.87
CA ARG A 77 -0.96 8.09 4.96
C ARG A 77 0.39 8.61 4.51
N TRP A 78 1.38 8.69 5.40
CA TRP A 78 2.76 9.06 5.05
C TRP A 78 3.34 8.07 4.04
N ASN A 79 3.30 6.78 4.33
CA ASN A 79 3.79 5.74 3.42
C ASN A 79 3.04 5.73 2.07
N ALA A 80 1.74 6.01 2.07
CA ALA A 80 0.97 6.11 0.84
C ALA A 80 1.34 7.34 0.01
N ALA A 81 1.74 8.45 0.64
CA ALA A 81 2.27 9.62 -0.05
C ALA A 81 3.64 9.31 -0.67
N GLU A 82 4.53 8.64 0.05
CA GLU A 82 5.84 8.19 -0.47
C GLU A 82 5.69 7.26 -1.67
N LEU A 83 4.76 6.28 -1.61
CA LEU A 83 4.45 5.42 -2.76
C LEU A 83 4.04 6.24 -4.01
N VAL A 84 3.21 7.27 -3.81
CA VAL A 84 2.75 8.16 -4.88
C VAL A 84 3.89 8.99 -5.43
N ASP A 85 4.76 9.52 -4.58
CA ASP A 85 5.91 10.33 -4.99
C ASP A 85 6.89 9.50 -5.82
N ILE A 86 7.28 8.32 -5.32
CA ILE A 86 8.19 7.40 -6.00
C ILE A 86 7.65 7.00 -7.39
N ILE A 87 6.38 6.59 -7.50
CA ILE A 87 5.82 6.13 -8.78
C ILE A 87 5.62 7.27 -9.79
N GLN A 88 5.48 8.51 -9.32
CA GLN A 88 5.39 9.71 -10.18
C GLN A 88 6.77 10.26 -10.56
N GLY A 89 7.85 9.76 -9.96
CA GLY A 89 9.21 10.24 -10.21
C GLY A 89 9.60 11.47 -9.38
N GLY A 90 8.95 11.68 -8.23
CA GLY A 90 9.34 12.72 -7.28
C GLY A 90 10.77 12.51 -6.79
N THR A 91 11.59 13.56 -6.92
CA THR A 91 13.01 13.70 -6.51
C THR A 91 14.02 12.58 -6.82
N SER A 92 13.66 11.54 -7.59
CA SER A 92 14.62 10.53 -8.03
C SER A 92 15.22 10.92 -9.38
N THR A 93 16.31 11.70 -9.36
CA THR A 93 17.17 11.87 -10.53
C THR A 93 17.79 10.53 -10.88
N LEU A 94 17.17 9.79 -11.81
CA LEU A 94 17.75 8.57 -12.35
C LEU A 94 19.14 8.91 -12.95
N PRO A 95 20.21 8.20 -12.55
CA PRO A 95 21.52 8.36 -13.16
C PRO A 95 21.46 8.13 -14.67
N THR A 96 22.29 8.83 -15.42
CA THR A 96 22.36 8.85 -16.91
C THR A 96 22.70 7.51 -17.58
N GLN A 97 22.86 6.41 -16.81
CA GLN A 97 23.25 5.08 -17.30
C GLN A 97 22.35 3.95 -16.75
N PHE A 98 21.03 4.06 -16.89
CA PHE A 98 20.11 3.00 -16.45
C PHE A 98 19.64 2.10 -17.60
N THR A 99 19.72 0.78 -17.39
CA THR A 99 18.97 -0.19 -18.22
C THR A 99 17.53 -0.26 -17.72
N PRO A 100 16.55 -0.61 -18.57
CA PRO A 100 15.16 -0.81 -18.14
C PRO A 100 15.02 -1.79 -16.97
N ALA A 101 15.84 -2.85 -16.93
CA ALA A 101 15.85 -3.83 -15.85
C ALA A 101 16.27 -3.24 -14.50
N LEU A 102 17.32 -2.40 -14.50
CA LEU A 102 17.77 -1.71 -13.27
C LEU A 102 16.71 -0.71 -12.79
N TYR A 103 16.05 -0.01 -13.72
CA TYR A 103 15.02 0.97 -13.40
C TYR A 103 13.79 0.33 -12.75
N ILE A 104 13.30 -0.77 -13.33
CA ILE A 104 12.16 -1.51 -12.76
C ILE A 104 12.53 -2.04 -11.38
N MET A 105 13.73 -2.61 -11.21
CA MET A 105 14.19 -3.14 -9.93
C MET A 105 14.29 -2.07 -8.83
N SER A 106 14.88 -0.91 -9.13
CA SER A 106 15.02 0.18 -8.16
C SER A 106 13.67 0.69 -7.69
N LEU A 107 12.71 0.83 -8.62
CA LEU A 107 11.34 1.21 -8.27
C LEU A 107 10.65 0.15 -7.41
N VAL A 108 10.76 -1.13 -7.78
CA VAL A 108 10.16 -2.23 -7.02
C VAL A 108 10.66 -2.23 -5.58
N GLN A 109 11.97 -2.07 -5.37
CA GLN A 109 12.56 -2.06 -4.03
C GLN A 109 12.05 -0.87 -3.20
N ALA A 110 12.07 0.34 -3.75
CA ALA A 110 11.60 1.53 -3.07
C ALA A 110 10.11 1.46 -2.71
N LEU A 111 9.26 0.99 -3.63
CA LEU A 111 7.83 0.87 -3.39
C LEU A 111 7.48 -0.26 -2.41
N LYS A 112 8.24 -1.36 -2.41
CA LYS A 112 7.92 -2.55 -1.61
C LYS A 112 8.04 -2.28 -0.12
N GLU A 113 9.01 -1.48 0.31
CA GLU A 113 9.18 -1.08 1.71
C GLU A 113 7.91 -0.42 2.27
N HIS A 114 7.43 0.63 1.61
CA HIS A 114 6.24 1.36 2.02
C HIS A 114 4.96 0.51 1.92
N ALA A 115 4.82 -0.29 0.86
CA ALA A 115 3.68 -1.18 0.71
C ALA A 115 3.60 -2.24 1.84
N VAL A 116 4.75 -2.81 2.23
CA VAL A 116 4.81 -3.75 3.36
C VAL A 116 4.42 -3.07 4.66
N TYR A 117 4.89 -1.85 4.90
CA TYR A 117 4.56 -1.11 6.12
C TYR A 117 3.05 -0.84 6.23
N ILE A 118 2.41 -0.37 5.15
CA ILE A 118 0.96 -0.15 5.10
C ILE A 118 0.23 -1.47 5.36
N HIS A 119 0.65 -2.56 4.73
CA HIS A 119 0.03 -3.87 4.89
C HIS A 119 0.10 -4.37 6.34
N GLN A 120 1.28 -4.30 6.97
CA GLN A 120 1.47 -4.69 8.37
C GLN A 120 0.61 -3.85 9.31
N THR A 121 0.56 -2.54 9.09
CA THR A 121 -0.24 -1.62 9.91
C THR A 121 -1.73 -1.91 9.80
N ALA A 122 -2.24 -2.07 8.57
CA ALA A 122 -3.65 -2.40 8.35
C ALA A 122 -3.99 -3.80 8.91
N SER A 123 -3.08 -4.77 8.81
CA SER A 123 -3.25 -6.12 9.37
C SER A 123 -3.33 -6.08 10.91
N ALA A 124 -2.48 -5.28 11.55
CA ALA A 124 -2.53 -5.07 12.98
C ALA A 124 -3.90 -4.50 13.41
N ILE A 125 -4.38 -3.45 12.74
CA ILE A 125 -5.70 -2.87 13.03
C ILE A 125 -6.83 -3.89 12.83
N GLN A 126 -6.80 -4.66 11.74
CA GLN A 126 -7.84 -5.64 11.44
C GLN A 126 -7.86 -6.81 12.43
N SER A 127 -6.70 -7.20 12.97
CA SER A 127 -6.56 -8.33 13.89
C SER A 127 -6.66 -7.95 15.36
N ASP A 128 -6.58 -6.65 15.69
CA ASP A 128 -6.65 -6.15 17.05
C ASP A 128 -8.01 -6.50 17.73
N PRO A 129 -8.01 -7.32 18.80
CA PRO A 129 -9.22 -7.70 19.52
C PRO A 129 -9.96 -6.51 20.13
N VAL A 130 -9.25 -5.45 20.53
CA VAL A 130 -9.84 -4.22 21.06
C VAL A 130 -10.59 -3.50 19.96
N VAL A 131 -9.98 -3.35 18.78
CA VAL A 131 -10.62 -2.71 17.62
C VAL A 131 -11.84 -3.48 17.14
N ARG A 132 -11.77 -4.82 17.13
CA ARG A 132 -12.92 -5.69 16.80
C ARG A 132 -14.08 -5.58 17.79
N GLY A 133 -13.80 -5.24 19.05
CA GLY A 133 -14.82 -4.98 20.07
C GLY A 133 -15.58 -3.67 19.85
N ILE A 134 -15.13 -2.80 18.94
CA ILE A 134 -15.75 -1.52 18.64
C ILE A 134 -16.87 -1.72 17.61
N HIS A 135 -18.11 -1.80 18.07
CA HIS A 135 -19.27 -1.88 17.17
C HIS A 135 -19.72 -0.53 16.58
N ARG A 136 -18.86 0.49 16.64
CA ARG A 136 -19.16 1.82 16.11
C ARG A 136 -18.96 1.84 14.60
N ARG A 137 -20.04 2.15 13.88
CA ARG A 137 -19.96 2.48 12.45
C ARG A 137 -19.42 3.89 12.26
N LEU A 138 -18.50 4.02 11.33
CA LEU A 138 -17.99 5.28 10.81
C LEU A 138 -19.09 5.96 9.94
N PRO A 139 -18.95 7.26 9.59
CA PRO A 139 -19.94 7.98 8.80
C PRO A 139 -20.27 7.36 7.43
N ASN A 140 -19.38 6.52 6.89
CA ASN A 140 -19.59 5.77 5.65
C ASN A 140 -20.34 4.43 5.87
N GLY A 141 -20.77 4.13 7.10
CA GLY A 141 -21.49 2.91 7.46
C GLY A 141 -20.60 1.68 7.72
N LYS A 142 -19.29 1.78 7.50
CA LYS A 142 -18.32 0.70 7.77
C LYS A 142 -17.75 0.79 9.18
N ASP A 143 -17.32 -0.31 9.77
CA ASP A 143 -16.48 -0.29 10.96
C ASP A 143 -14.98 -0.16 10.63
N ILE A 144 -14.15 0.04 11.66
CA ILE A 144 -12.71 0.26 11.50
C ILE A 144 -12.00 -1.00 10.93
N THR A 145 -12.51 -2.19 11.26
CA THR A 145 -11.92 -3.46 10.80
C THR A 145 -12.24 -3.74 9.33
N GLU A 146 -13.43 -3.38 8.88
CA GLU A 146 -13.83 -3.40 7.46
C GLU A 146 -12.99 -2.42 6.64
N VAL A 147 -12.75 -1.22 7.19
CA VAL A 147 -11.85 -0.22 6.59
C VAL A 147 -10.42 -0.76 6.47
N ALA A 148 -9.89 -1.36 7.53
CA ALA A 148 -8.57 -1.97 7.51
C ALA A 148 -8.50 -3.11 6.48
N GLY A 149 -9.57 -3.90 6.33
CA GLY A 149 -9.70 -4.92 5.29
C GLY A 149 -9.62 -4.36 3.87
N GLU A 150 -10.30 -3.25 3.59
CA GLU A 150 -10.24 -2.60 2.28
C GLU A 150 -8.82 -2.08 1.95
N ILE A 151 -8.13 -1.51 2.94
CA ILE A 151 -6.73 -1.07 2.78
C ILE A 151 -5.82 -2.28 2.52
N LEU A 152 -6.05 -3.41 3.21
CA LEU A 152 -5.31 -4.64 2.99
C LEU A 152 -5.51 -5.17 1.57
N ASP A 153 -6.74 -5.22 1.07
CA ASP A 153 -7.03 -5.70 -0.28
C ASP A 153 -6.28 -4.89 -1.34
N HIS A 154 -6.33 -3.56 -1.26
CA HIS A 154 -5.61 -2.69 -2.19
C HIS A 154 -4.09 -2.86 -2.08
N THR A 155 -3.56 -2.90 -0.87
CA THR A 155 -2.11 -3.04 -0.65
C THR A 155 -1.61 -4.42 -1.10
N THR A 156 -2.40 -5.47 -0.91
CA THR A 156 -2.10 -6.82 -1.43
C THR A 156 -2.08 -6.85 -2.95
N GLU A 157 -2.97 -6.14 -3.63
CA GLU A 157 -2.89 -5.99 -5.08
C GLU A 157 -1.62 -5.27 -5.51
N ILE A 158 -1.24 -4.17 -4.85
CA ILE A 158 0.03 -3.45 -5.11
C ILE A 158 1.22 -4.40 -4.97
N MET A 159 1.31 -5.15 -3.87
CA MET A 159 2.39 -6.12 -3.65
C MET A 159 2.45 -7.21 -4.73
N ARG A 160 1.30 -7.65 -5.25
CA ARG A 160 1.26 -8.59 -6.39
C ARG A 160 1.87 -7.99 -7.65
N PHE A 161 1.56 -6.73 -7.97
CA PHE A 161 2.20 -6.03 -9.09
C PHE A 161 3.71 -5.87 -8.89
N LEU A 162 4.15 -5.52 -7.67
CA LEU A 162 5.58 -5.38 -7.36
C LEU A 162 6.32 -6.72 -7.49
N ASN A 163 5.75 -7.80 -6.98
CA ASN A 163 6.33 -9.14 -7.14
C ASN A 163 6.32 -9.60 -8.61
N PHE A 164 5.33 -9.19 -9.39
CA PHE A 164 5.29 -9.45 -10.83
C PHE A 164 6.38 -8.68 -11.58
N ALA A 165 6.58 -7.40 -11.27
CA ALA A 165 7.65 -6.59 -11.84
C ALA A 165 9.05 -7.13 -11.48
N GLN A 166 9.23 -7.59 -10.24
CA GLN A 166 10.44 -8.31 -9.82
C GLN A 166 10.70 -9.53 -10.70
N TYR A 167 9.70 -10.42 -10.83
CA TYR A 167 9.78 -11.61 -11.66
C TYR A 167 10.14 -11.29 -13.12
N TYR A 168 9.53 -10.25 -13.68
CA TYR A 168 9.82 -9.79 -15.04
C TYR A 168 11.30 -9.40 -15.21
N VAL A 169 11.87 -8.67 -14.26
CA VAL A 169 13.29 -8.30 -14.29
C VAL A 169 14.20 -9.52 -14.19
N ASP A 170 13.87 -10.48 -13.32
CA ASP A 170 14.67 -11.70 -13.17
C ASP A 170 14.68 -12.52 -14.46
N LYS A 171 13.55 -12.59 -15.17
CA LYS A 171 13.45 -13.19 -16.51
C LYS A 171 14.32 -12.46 -17.54
N LEU A 172 14.30 -11.13 -17.56
CA LEU A 172 15.14 -10.34 -18.47
C LEU A 172 16.63 -10.64 -18.28
N LYS A 173 17.08 -10.83 -17.03
CA LYS A 173 18.48 -11.17 -16.73
C LYS A 173 18.87 -12.58 -17.17
N THR A 174 17.93 -13.53 -17.17
CA THR A 174 18.20 -14.91 -17.63
C THR A 174 18.18 -15.08 -19.15
N CYS A 175 17.58 -14.14 -19.88
CA CYS A 175 17.49 -14.16 -21.34
C CYS A 175 18.50 -13.23 -22.04
N ALA A 176 19.29 -12.48 -21.26
CA ALA A 176 20.38 -11.61 -21.72
C ALA A 176 21.71 -12.36 -21.68
#